data_AF-A0A8I1SV31-F1
#
_entry.id   AF-A0A8I1SV31-F1
#
_cell.length_a   1.000
_cell.length_b   1.000
_cell.length_c   1.000
_cell.angle_alpha   90.00
_cell.angle_beta   90.00
_cell.angle_gamma   90.00
#
_symmetry.space_group_name_H-M   'P 1'
#
loop_
_entity.id
_entity.type
_entity.pdbx_description
1 polymer ?
#
loop_
_entity_poly.entity_id
_entity_poly.type
_entity_poly.pdbx_seq_one_letter_code
_entity_poly.pdbx_strand_id
1 'polypeptide(L)'
;MKTSRITLFILALATGAASAQITWTGNGNPNNSGNWSDSANWGGSVPGIGDTAGLDNVTSGTRTVTYDAAASGKLGGLDITQSTAGAVNVFSIKRNLTLTDGFAIGATAGTSEVRFGGAAEKITLQVGADASSPGITVEAGGRLVFDFIQGSSSGNDLASNVIVNTGGVFQVGSSATGTSSSTAQNTLTRGLSLAGGSVLLDTTSYSAVRLAIQGAFSSTGGSISTTSGSGGSIYFDGPSVSLANTTIGSVNFSVRGSGTKTFQSDTALNRLYLIGRNNADLEVSVTAPTATGLYLTQESAGRTVALKLTGDLALASNGVQLSATGGATSGVTTYQVNTNGHVLDLSLGQNYGKWTPNKGAETTALWDLRGSNGTGGIKARAFDLSAANVQTVLGAGVVLEAISGSNVNSRASNLSGVGVIDATSVFRFNPADTSYVGTLRSNRNIGILEVKAGTLTIDGDTDFNAVGGIVVAAGAELNLGARAVGTSKYTFGVNGANIGKLNGGTTPVSLAGSTLIFNFESSAQAGTYEAFATPEGITGGLGGVQIAGLYSLNLANSGNEWNGSTGGYNFSFSSETGYFTVSAVPEPSTTALGVSGAALVATLLGRRRQP
;
A
#
# COMPACT_ATOMS: atom_id res chain seq x y z
N MET A 1 -47.80 67.75 31.41
CA MET A 1 -47.92 67.32 30.00
C MET A 1 -46.63 66.62 29.59
N LYS A 2 -46.65 65.29 29.44
CA LYS A 2 -45.53 64.50 28.91
C LYS A 2 -45.93 64.01 27.51
N THR A 3 -45.16 64.40 26.51
CA THR A 3 -45.35 64.06 25.09
C THR A 3 -44.67 62.72 24.80
N SER A 4 -45.46 61.67 24.53
CA SER A 4 -44.96 60.40 23.99
C SER A 4 -44.73 60.53 22.49
N ARG A 5 -43.50 60.27 22.04
CA ARG A 5 -43.17 60.06 20.62
C ARG A 5 -43.24 58.56 20.33
N ILE A 6 -44.16 58.17 19.44
CA ILE A 6 -44.23 56.84 18.86
C ILE A 6 -43.29 56.82 17.65
N THR A 7 -42.19 56.07 17.75
CA THR A 7 -41.27 55.82 16.63
C THR A 7 -41.81 54.64 15.81
N LEU A 8 -42.30 54.93 14.60
CA LEU A 8 -42.76 53.94 13.63
C LEU A 8 -41.54 53.28 12.96
N PHE A 9 -41.27 52.02 13.31
CA PHE A 9 -40.24 51.19 12.66
C PHE A 9 -40.87 50.56 11.39
N ILE A 10 -40.53 51.08 10.21
CA ILE A 10 -40.92 50.47 8.93
C ILE A 10 -39.94 49.33 8.66
N LEU A 11 -40.41 48.09 8.84
CA LEU A 11 -39.69 46.87 8.47
C LEU A 11 -39.77 46.72 6.95
N ALA A 12 -38.75 47.19 6.23
CA ALA A 12 -38.62 46.93 4.80
C ALA A 12 -38.31 45.44 4.58
N LEU A 13 -39.34 44.67 4.25
CA LEU A 13 -39.19 43.32 3.68
C LEU A 13 -38.48 43.46 2.33
N ALA A 14 -37.18 43.16 2.29
CA ALA A 14 -36.45 43.03 1.04
C ALA A 14 -37.01 41.82 0.28
N THR A 15 -37.93 42.06 -0.66
CA THR A 15 -38.32 41.07 -1.66
C THR A 15 -37.10 40.82 -2.53
N GLY A 16 -36.43 39.68 -2.35
CA GLY A 16 -35.36 39.26 -3.27
C GLY A 16 -35.90 39.26 -4.70
N ALA A 17 -35.17 39.90 -5.62
CA ALA A 17 -35.51 39.86 -7.03
C ALA A 17 -35.62 38.39 -7.49
N ALA A 18 -36.72 38.04 -8.15
CA ALA A 18 -36.92 36.70 -8.66
C ALA A 18 -35.84 36.37 -9.71
N SER A 19 -35.24 35.20 -9.59
CA SER A 19 -34.35 34.63 -10.61
C SER A 19 -35.10 34.51 -11.94
N ALA A 20 -34.58 35.10 -13.01
CA ALA A 20 -35.15 34.96 -14.36
C ALA A 20 -34.43 33.85 -15.14
N GLN A 21 -35.17 33.06 -15.91
CA GLN A 21 -34.58 32.18 -16.91
C GLN A 21 -34.44 32.93 -18.24
N ILE A 22 -33.22 33.03 -18.76
CA ILE A 22 -32.90 33.76 -20.00
C ILE A 22 -32.25 32.79 -20.99
N THR A 23 -32.86 32.64 -22.16
CA THR A 23 -32.50 31.61 -23.16
C THR A 23 -31.64 32.19 -24.28
N TRP A 24 -30.65 31.41 -24.73
CA TRP A 24 -29.83 31.73 -25.89
C TRP A 24 -30.65 31.74 -27.17
N THR A 25 -30.70 32.90 -27.84
CA THR A 25 -31.39 33.07 -29.13
C THR A 25 -30.42 33.05 -30.31
N GLY A 26 -29.12 33.23 -30.07
CA GLY A 26 -28.07 33.27 -31.10
C GLY A 26 -28.34 34.34 -32.18
N ASN A 27 -28.88 35.49 -31.76
CA ASN A 27 -29.30 36.59 -32.63
C ASN A 27 -30.32 36.14 -33.70
N GLY A 28 -31.32 35.39 -33.26
CA GLY A 28 -32.42 34.89 -34.09
C GLY A 28 -32.22 33.48 -34.67
N ASN A 29 -31.03 32.89 -34.53
CA ASN A 29 -30.80 31.48 -34.83
C ASN A 29 -30.13 30.77 -33.64
N PRO A 30 -30.83 29.87 -32.94
CA PRO A 30 -30.31 29.26 -31.73
C PRO A 30 -29.08 28.38 -31.97
N ASN A 31 -28.78 27.96 -33.22
CA ASN A 31 -27.57 27.19 -33.53
C ASN A 31 -26.31 28.06 -33.65
N ASN A 32 -26.45 29.39 -33.71
CA ASN A 32 -25.31 30.28 -33.84
C ASN A 32 -24.43 30.26 -32.59
N SER A 33 -23.12 30.21 -32.83
CA SER A 33 -22.10 30.46 -31.80
C SER A 33 -21.97 31.96 -31.53
N GLY A 34 -21.44 32.33 -30.37
CA GLY A 34 -21.27 33.74 -30.03
C GLY A 34 -20.68 33.97 -28.64
N ASN A 35 -20.44 35.24 -28.34
CA ASN A 35 -20.00 35.68 -27.02
C ASN A 35 -21.21 35.90 -26.11
N TRP A 36 -21.03 35.58 -24.83
CA TRP A 36 -22.04 35.76 -23.80
C TRP A 36 -22.40 37.22 -23.60
N SER A 37 -21.41 38.11 -23.63
CA SER A 37 -21.58 39.55 -23.39
C SER A 37 -22.40 40.29 -24.44
N ASP A 38 -22.67 39.69 -25.60
CA ASP A 38 -23.49 40.31 -26.64
C ASP A 38 -24.98 40.11 -26.37
N SER A 39 -25.65 41.19 -25.95
CA SER A 39 -27.08 41.22 -25.65
C SER A 39 -27.99 40.74 -26.79
N ALA A 40 -27.57 40.86 -28.06
CA ALA A 40 -28.34 40.40 -29.21
C ALA A 40 -28.50 38.86 -29.20
N ASN A 41 -27.54 38.14 -28.63
CA ASN A 41 -27.60 36.68 -28.50
C ASN A 41 -28.61 36.20 -27.44
N TRP A 42 -29.17 37.10 -26.64
CA TRP A 42 -30.13 36.82 -25.56
C TRP A 42 -31.49 37.51 -25.76
N GLY A 43 -31.70 38.15 -26.92
CA GLY A 43 -32.93 38.91 -27.15
C GLY A 43 -33.05 40.21 -26.33
N GLY A 44 -31.94 40.72 -25.79
CA GLY A 44 -31.84 42.06 -25.20
C GLY A 44 -31.15 42.13 -23.85
N SER A 45 -31.32 41.15 -22.96
CA SER A 45 -30.70 41.15 -21.62
C SER A 45 -29.81 39.94 -21.44
N VAL A 46 -28.54 40.17 -21.12
CA VAL A 46 -27.57 39.12 -20.84
C VAL A 46 -27.82 38.55 -19.44
N PRO A 47 -27.83 37.22 -19.23
CA PRO A 47 -28.00 36.64 -17.91
C PRO A 47 -26.89 37.06 -16.95
N GLY A 48 -27.29 37.48 -15.76
CA GLY A 48 -26.43 38.02 -14.72
C GLY A 48 -26.55 37.29 -13.39
N ILE A 49 -26.30 38.02 -12.30
CA ILE A 49 -26.35 37.47 -10.95
C ILE A 49 -27.77 37.02 -10.59
N GLY A 50 -27.92 35.76 -10.15
CA GLY A 50 -29.20 35.18 -9.77
C GLY A 50 -30.03 34.64 -10.92
N ASP A 51 -29.74 34.99 -12.18
CA ASP A 51 -30.45 34.45 -13.36
C ASP A 51 -30.02 33.02 -13.69
N THR A 52 -30.89 32.26 -14.34
CA THR A 52 -30.57 30.97 -14.96
C THR A 52 -30.42 31.14 -16.47
N ALA A 53 -29.27 30.75 -17.02
CA ALA A 53 -29.07 30.78 -18.46
C ALA A 53 -29.48 29.45 -19.12
N GLY A 54 -30.34 29.52 -20.13
CA GLY A 54 -30.79 28.38 -20.93
C GLY A 54 -30.05 28.26 -22.25
N LEU A 55 -29.33 27.16 -22.45
CA LEU A 55 -28.66 26.78 -23.69
C LEU A 55 -29.42 25.63 -24.35
N ASP A 56 -30.47 25.95 -25.10
CA ASP A 56 -31.37 24.98 -25.75
C ASP A 56 -30.69 24.11 -26.80
N ASN A 57 -31.39 23.05 -27.21
CA ASN A 57 -30.91 22.03 -28.15
C ASN A 57 -30.33 22.59 -29.46
N VAL A 58 -29.19 22.06 -29.88
CA VAL A 58 -28.58 22.33 -31.19
C VAL A 58 -29.12 21.32 -32.20
N THR A 59 -29.62 21.79 -33.34
CA THR A 59 -30.26 20.93 -34.35
C THR A 59 -29.28 20.36 -35.37
N SER A 60 -28.09 20.95 -35.54
CA SER A 60 -27.03 20.43 -36.41
C SER A 60 -25.68 21.07 -36.09
N GLY A 61 -24.60 20.34 -36.38
CA GLY A 61 -23.23 20.84 -36.20
C GLY A 61 -22.88 21.11 -34.73
N THR A 62 -22.02 22.11 -34.53
CA THR A 62 -21.53 22.49 -33.19
C THR A 62 -21.86 23.95 -32.91
N ARG A 63 -22.50 24.21 -31.77
CA ARG A 63 -22.65 25.56 -31.21
C ARG A 63 -21.65 25.76 -30.08
N THR A 64 -20.95 26.89 -30.07
CA THR A 64 -20.12 27.32 -28.95
C THR A 64 -20.59 28.67 -28.42
N VAL A 65 -21.10 28.67 -27.19
CA VAL A 65 -21.39 29.90 -26.42
C VAL A 65 -20.20 30.18 -25.52
N THR A 66 -19.54 31.32 -25.72
CA THR A 66 -18.32 31.68 -25.00
C THR A 66 -18.63 32.64 -23.87
N TYR A 67 -18.45 32.20 -22.61
CA TYR A 67 -18.45 33.07 -21.43
C TYR A 67 -17.14 33.86 -21.41
N ASP A 68 -17.16 35.00 -22.08
CA ASP A 68 -16.03 35.83 -22.43
C ASP A 68 -15.67 36.85 -21.34
N ALA A 69 -14.57 37.59 -21.55
CA ALA A 69 -14.03 38.53 -20.57
C ALA A 69 -15.03 39.60 -20.13
N ALA A 70 -15.99 40.00 -20.97
CA ALA A 70 -16.98 41.04 -20.66
C ALA A 70 -18.23 40.51 -19.92
N ALA A 71 -18.39 39.20 -19.71
CA ALA A 71 -19.51 38.66 -18.94
C ALA A 71 -19.43 39.03 -17.45
N SER A 72 -20.54 38.91 -16.70
CA SER A 72 -20.66 39.38 -15.30
C SER A 72 -19.71 38.71 -14.31
N GLY A 73 -19.26 37.48 -14.61
CA GLY A 73 -18.54 36.59 -13.69
C GLY A 73 -19.44 35.85 -12.68
N LYS A 74 -20.76 36.05 -12.73
CA LYS A 74 -21.72 35.45 -11.78
C LYS A 74 -23.01 35.03 -12.49
N LEU A 75 -23.55 33.90 -12.07
CA LEU A 75 -24.82 33.34 -12.56
C LEU A 75 -25.57 32.66 -11.41
N GLY A 76 -26.90 32.62 -11.48
CA GLY A 76 -27.72 31.76 -10.62
C GLY A 76 -27.51 30.30 -10.97
N GLY A 77 -28.01 29.89 -12.14
CA GLY A 77 -27.93 28.52 -12.67
C GLY A 77 -27.63 28.44 -14.16
N LEU A 78 -27.33 27.23 -14.65
CA LEU A 78 -27.07 26.93 -16.06
C LEU A 78 -27.85 25.69 -16.47
N ASP A 79 -28.65 25.81 -17.53
CA ASP A 79 -29.31 24.70 -18.19
C ASP A 79 -28.69 24.50 -19.57
N ILE A 80 -28.15 23.31 -19.84
CA ILE A 80 -27.64 22.93 -21.16
C ILE A 80 -28.37 21.68 -21.64
N THR A 81 -29.04 21.79 -22.79
CA THR A 81 -29.83 20.69 -23.36
C THR A 81 -29.23 20.26 -24.69
N GLN A 82 -29.11 18.95 -24.89
CA GLN A 82 -28.79 18.38 -26.20
C GLN A 82 -29.52 17.04 -26.39
N SER A 83 -30.27 16.94 -27.49
CA SER A 83 -31.09 15.79 -27.84
C SER A 83 -31.03 15.42 -29.31
N THR A 84 -30.25 16.13 -30.12
CA THR A 84 -30.04 15.82 -31.55
C THR A 84 -28.77 14.99 -31.75
N ALA A 85 -28.90 13.82 -32.38
CA ALA A 85 -27.76 12.95 -32.70
C ALA A 85 -26.73 13.67 -33.57
N GLY A 86 -25.45 13.52 -33.23
CA GLY A 86 -24.31 14.09 -33.97
C GLY A 86 -24.11 15.60 -33.81
N ALA A 87 -25.03 16.32 -33.15
CA ALA A 87 -24.86 17.74 -32.84
C ALA A 87 -24.21 17.93 -31.45
N VAL A 88 -23.50 19.05 -31.29
CA VAL A 88 -22.74 19.38 -30.09
C VAL A 88 -23.11 20.78 -29.58
N ASN A 89 -23.48 20.87 -28.31
CA ASN A 89 -23.77 22.12 -27.63
C ASN A 89 -22.66 22.40 -26.62
N VAL A 90 -21.87 23.44 -26.85
CA VAL A 90 -20.67 23.77 -26.05
C VAL A 90 -20.89 25.07 -25.29
N PHE A 91 -20.72 25.02 -23.97
CA PHE A 91 -20.52 26.20 -23.13
C PHE A 91 -19.04 26.34 -22.77
N SER A 92 -18.40 27.40 -23.25
CA SER A 92 -16.95 27.62 -23.15
C SER A 92 -16.63 28.77 -22.21
N ILE A 93 -16.07 28.45 -21.04
CA ILE A 93 -15.78 29.41 -19.97
C ILE A 93 -14.33 29.89 -20.09
N LYS A 94 -14.16 31.19 -20.38
CA LYS A 94 -12.86 31.83 -20.63
C LYS A 94 -12.49 32.91 -19.59
N ARG A 95 -13.30 33.06 -18.54
CA ARG A 95 -13.04 33.92 -17.38
C ARG A 95 -13.53 33.28 -16.10
N ASN A 96 -13.25 33.91 -14.95
CA ASN A 96 -13.82 33.51 -13.68
C ASN A 96 -15.36 33.53 -13.74
N LEU A 97 -15.98 32.46 -13.25
CA LEU A 97 -17.42 32.28 -13.16
C LEU A 97 -17.80 31.66 -11.81
N THR A 98 -18.79 32.25 -11.14
CA THR A 98 -19.45 31.68 -9.97
C THR A 98 -20.90 31.36 -10.31
N LEU A 99 -21.31 30.10 -10.16
CA LEU A 99 -22.71 29.67 -10.16
C LEU A 99 -23.18 29.45 -8.73
N THR A 100 -24.40 29.88 -8.43
CA THR A 100 -25.02 29.66 -7.12
C THR A 100 -25.51 28.22 -7.00
N ASP A 101 -26.16 27.74 -8.05
CA ASP A 101 -26.77 26.42 -8.11
C ASP A 101 -25.88 25.41 -8.84
N GLY A 102 -26.03 24.14 -8.47
CA GLY A 102 -25.45 23.03 -9.22
C GLY A 102 -26.16 22.85 -10.55
N PHE A 103 -25.52 22.12 -11.48
CA PHE A 103 -26.10 21.83 -12.79
C PHE A 103 -25.67 20.46 -13.31
N ALA A 104 -26.42 19.94 -14.27
CA ALA A 104 -26.13 18.69 -14.96
C ALA A 104 -25.63 18.95 -16.39
N ILE A 105 -24.69 18.13 -16.83
CA ILE A 105 -24.20 18.08 -18.21
C ILE A 105 -24.59 16.71 -18.74
N GLY A 106 -25.57 16.65 -19.63
CA GLY A 106 -26.06 15.39 -20.20
C GLY A 106 -26.70 15.61 -21.56
N ALA A 107 -26.81 14.53 -22.32
CA ALA A 107 -27.50 14.54 -23.61
C ALA A 107 -28.24 13.22 -23.83
N THR A 108 -29.47 13.29 -24.33
CA THR A 108 -30.21 12.07 -24.74
C THR A 108 -29.74 11.57 -26.11
N ALA A 109 -29.20 12.46 -26.95
CA ALA A 109 -28.45 12.15 -28.16
C ALA A 109 -27.55 13.35 -28.52
N GLY A 110 -26.42 13.09 -29.18
CA GLY A 110 -25.39 14.13 -29.41
C GLY A 110 -24.54 14.35 -28.16
N THR A 111 -24.00 15.56 -27.99
CA THR A 111 -23.11 15.90 -26.86
C THR A 111 -23.43 17.26 -26.25
N SER A 112 -23.62 17.29 -24.93
CA SER A 112 -23.56 18.53 -24.13
C SER A 112 -22.15 18.66 -23.56
N GLU A 113 -21.47 19.77 -23.84
CA GLU A 113 -20.10 20.02 -23.36
C GLU A 113 -20.05 21.30 -22.54
N VAL A 114 -19.46 21.22 -21.35
CA VAL A 114 -18.96 22.40 -20.65
C VAL A 114 -17.46 22.34 -20.67
N ARG A 115 -16.85 23.38 -21.22
CA ARG A 115 -15.40 23.54 -21.30
C ARG A 115 -14.98 24.69 -20.41
N PHE A 116 -14.02 24.44 -19.54
CA PHE A 116 -13.45 25.41 -18.64
C PHE A 116 -11.93 25.42 -18.81
N GLY A 117 -11.37 26.58 -19.16
CA GLY A 117 -9.93 26.76 -19.40
C GLY A 117 -9.59 27.15 -20.85
N GLY A 118 -8.32 27.03 -21.22
CA GLY A 118 -7.81 27.50 -22.51
C GLY A 118 -7.91 29.02 -22.68
N ALA A 119 -7.84 29.75 -21.57
CA ALA A 119 -7.66 31.20 -21.53
C ALA A 119 -6.15 31.53 -21.39
N ALA A 120 -5.79 32.79 -21.64
CA ALA A 120 -4.41 33.27 -21.45
C ALA A 120 -4.03 33.41 -19.97
N GLU A 121 -5.02 33.52 -19.09
CA GLU A 121 -4.85 33.70 -17.65
C GLU A 121 -5.49 32.55 -16.87
N LYS A 122 -5.08 32.41 -15.61
CA LYS A 122 -5.70 31.47 -14.68
C LYS A 122 -7.14 31.88 -14.43
N ILE A 123 -8.05 30.93 -14.58
CA ILE A 123 -9.46 31.11 -14.25
C ILE A 123 -9.93 30.13 -13.18
N THR A 124 -11.00 30.51 -12.50
CA THR A 124 -11.71 29.72 -11.49
C THR A 124 -13.16 29.56 -11.87
N LEU A 125 -13.64 28.32 -11.90
CA LEU A 125 -15.07 28.00 -11.96
C LEU A 125 -15.49 27.58 -10.56
N GLN A 126 -16.37 28.34 -9.93
CA GLN A 126 -16.99 28.00 -8.66
C GLN A 126 -18.45 27.63 -8.88
N VAL A 127 -18.89 26.51 -8.32
CA VAL A 127 -20.28 26.08 -8.35
C VAL A 127 -20.70 25.78 -6.91
N GLY A 128 -21.68 26.52 -6.43
CA GLY A 128 -22.10 26.48 -5.03
C GLY A 128 -21.15 27.23 -4.07
N ALA A 129 -21.70 27.58 -2.91
CA ALA A 129 -21.01 28.40 -1.92
C ALA A 129 -19.90 27.64 -1.18
N ASP A 130 -20.09 26.34 -0.92
CA ASP A 130 -19.21 25.55 -0.06
C ASP A 130 -19.15 24.06 -0.44
N ALA A 131 -18.38 23.27 0.31
CA ALA A 131 -18.20 21.84 0.08
C ALA A 131 -19.48 21.00 0.23
N SER A 132 -20.54 21.52 0.86
CA SER A 132 -21.84 20.87 1.00
C SER A 132 -22.84 21.24 -0.10
N SER A 133 -22.51 22.27 -0.90
CA SER A 133 -23.37 22.76 -1.97
C SER A 133 -23.48 21.73 -3.12
N PRO A 134 -24.60 21.73 -3.87
CA PRO A 134 -24.74 21.01 -5.12
C PRO A 134 -23.59 21.36 -6.08
N GLY A 135 -23.13 20.36 -6.83
CA GLY A 135 -21.97 20.49 -7.72
C GLY A 135 -22.33 20.35 -9.19
N ILE A 136 -21.36 19.91 -9.98
CA ILE A 136 -21.54 19.55 -11.39
C ILE A 136 -21.79 18.05 -11.46
N THR A 137 -22.87 17.66 -12.13
CA THR A 137 -23.12 16.24 -12.46
C THR A 137 -22.92 16.03 -13.94
N VAL A 138 -22.09 15.06 -14.31
CA VAL A 138 -21.83 14.69 -15.71
C VAL A 138 -22.53 13.37 -15.99
N GLU A 139 -23.60 13.45 -16.76
CA GLU A 139 -24.47 12.35 -17.15
C GLU A 139 -24.06 11.77 -18.51
N ALA A 140 -24.75 10.70 -18.94
CA ALA A 140 -24.59 10.14 -20.28
C ALA A 140 -24.70 11.21 -21.38
N GLY A 141 -23.79 11.14 -22.36
CA GLY A 141 -23.70 12.14 -23.43
C GLY A 141 -23.16 13.52 -22.99
N GLY A 142 -22.85 13.68 -21.70
CA GLY A 142 -22.24 14.87 -21.14
C GLY A 142 -20.71 14.80 -21.12
N ARG A 143 -20.07 15.94 -21.38
CA ARG A 143 -18.61 16.10 -21.28
C ARG A 143 -18.24 17.37 -20.50
N LEU A 144 -17.50 17.20 -19.41
CA LEU A 144 -16.84 18.31 -18.71
C LEU A 144 -15.36 18.32 -19.09
N VAL A 145 -14.90 19.38 -19.76
CA VAL A 145 -13.49 19.55 -20.15
C VAL A 145 -12.83 20.57 -19.23
N PHE A 146 -11.85 20.12 -18.45
CA PHE A 146 -11.01 20.95 -17.59
C PHE A 146 -9.65 21.17 -18.26
N ASP A 147 -9.56 22.24 -19.02
CA ASP A 147 -8.42 22.56 -19.87
C ASP A 147 -7.36 23.40 -19.15
N PHE A 148 -6.15 23.44 -19.69
CA PHE A 148 -5.03 24.18 -19.12
C PHE A 148 -5.04 25.66 -19.53
N ILE A 149 -4.19 26.45 -18.89
CA ILE A 149 -3.92 27.82 -19.30
C ILE A 149 -2.95 27.77 -20.49
N GLN A 150 -3.27 28.51 -21.55
CA GLN A 150 -2.46 28.48 -22.78
C GLN A 150 -1.04 29.00 -22.52
N GLY A 151 -0.02 28.20 -22.83
CA GLY A 151 1.39 28.58 -22.70
C GLY A 151 1.91 28.74 -21.25
N SER A 152 1.14 28.34 -20.24
CA SER A 152 1.49 28.54 -18.83
C SER A 152 2.05 27.28 -18.17
N SER A 153 2.77 27.49 -17.06
CA SER A 153 3.20 26.45 -16.12
C SER A 153 2.22 26.18 -14.98
N SER A 154 1.12 26.93 -14.93
CA SER A 154 0.03 26.77 -13.95
C SER A 154 -1.23 26.21 -14.62
N GLY A 155 -2.10 25.58 -13.84
CA GLY A 155 -3.44 25.22 -14.29
C GLY A 155 -4.55 26.08 -13.68
N ASN A 156 -5.77 25.75 -14.06
CA ASN A 156 -7.00 26.38 -13.62
C ASN A 156 -7.55 25.72 -12.34
N ASP A 157 -8.48 26.40 -11.67
CA ASP A 157 -9.13 25.88 -10.45
C ASP A 157 -10.62 25.61 -10.68
N LEU A 158 -11.09 24.42 -10.31
CA LEU A 158 -12.49 24.05 -10.27
C LEU A 158 -12.92 23.90 -8.80
N ALA A 159 -13.71 24.86 -8.32
CA ALA A 159 -14.27 24.88 -6.97
C ALA A 159 -15.71 24.35 -6.97
N SER A 160 -15.83 23.05 -7.23
CA SER A 160 -17.11 22.33 -7.27
C SER A 160 -16.95 20.90 -6.81
N ASN A 161 -17.98 20.32 -6.21
CA ASN A 161 -18.11 18.86 -6.20
C ASN A 161 -18.38 18.39 -7.64
N VAL A 162 -17.78 17.29 -8.07
CA VAL A 162 -18.02 16.72 -9.41
C VAL A 162 -18.48 15.28 -9.26
N ILE A 163 -19.60 14.94 -9.88
CA ILE A 163 -20.11 13.58 -9.98
C ILE A 163 -20.09 13.20 -11.45
N VAL A 164 -19.52 12.05 -11.80
CA VAL A 164 -19.46 11.54 -13.17
C VAL A 164 -20.19 10.21 -13.21
N ASN A 165 -21.43 10.25 -13.67
CA ASN A 165 -22.31 9.10 -13.80
C ASN A 165 -21.98 8.29 -15.06
N THR A 166 -22.63 7.14 -15.19
CA THR A 166 -22.42 6.21 -16.30
C THR A 166 -22.62 6.91 -17.65
N GLY A 167 -21.63 6.77 -18.53
CA GLY A 167 -21.61 7.40 -19.86
C GLY A 167 -21.17 8.87 -19.87
N GLY A 168 -20.98 9.51 -18.72
CA GLY A 168 -20.40 10.85 -18.60
C GLY A 168 -18.88 10.84 -18.70
N VAL A 169 -18.31 11.96 -19.17
CA VAL A 169 -16.85 12.11 -19.35
C VAL A 169 -16.34 13.37 -18.64
N PHE A 170 -15.44 13.18 -17.67
CA PHE A 170 -14.62 14.25 -17.12
C PHE A 170 -13.22 14.21 -17.73
N GLN A 171 -12.93 15.16 -18.61
CA GLN A 171 -11.68 15.24 -19.35
C GLN A 171 -10.78 16.32 -18.75
N VAL A 172 -9.49 16.01 -18.57
CA VAL A 172 -8.46 16.98 -18.17
C VAL A 172 -7.49 17.20 -19.33
N GLY A 173 -7.33 18.48 -19.71
CA GLY A 173 -6.62 18.89 -20.92
C GLY A 173 -7.44 18.67 -22.19
N SER A 174 -7.10 19.38 -23.26
CA SER A 174 -7.61 19.07 -24.60
C SER A 174 -6.60 19.41 -25.68
N SER A 175 -6.52 18.60 -26.73
CA SER A 175 -5.69 18.91 -27.92
C SER A 175 -6.11 20.17 -28.70
N ALA A 176 -7.26 20.77 -28.37
CA ALA A 176 -7.88 21.84 -29.15
C ALA A 176 -7.40 23.27 -28.84
N THR A 177 -6.74 23.51 -27.68
CA THR A 177 -6.41 24.87 -27.21
C THR A 177 -4.92 25.23 -27.28
N GLY A 178 -4.07 24.36 -27.83
CA GLY A 178 -2.62 24.61 -27.95
C GLY A 178 -1.83 24.31 -26.68
N THR A 179 -0.52 24.58 -26.68
CA THR A 179 0.46 24.01 -25.74
C THR A 179 0.22 24.39 -24.26
N SER A 180 0.33 23.41 -23.36
CA SER A 180 0.49 23.56 -21.90
C SER A 180 1.92 23.16 -21.56
N SER A 181 2.54 23.76 -20.54
CA SER A 181 3.83 23.24 -20.07
C SER A 181 3.68 21.81 -19.56
N SER A 182 4.79 21.05 -19.56
CA SER A 182 4.85 19.71 -18.94
C SER A 182 4.70 19.73 -17.41
N THR A 183 4.60 20.92 -16.81
CA THR A 183 4.50 21.10 -15.35
C THR A 183 3.14 21.56 -14.88
N ALA A 184 2.25 22.00 -15.78
CA ALA A 184 0.94 22.53 -15.41
C ALA A 184 0.07 21.49 -14.70
N GLN A 185 -0.74 21.96 -13.75
CA GLN A 185 -1.60 21.14 -12.92
C GLN A 185 -2.95 21.85 -12.74
N ASN A 186 -4.01 21.22 -13.19
CA ASN A 186 -5.38 21.66 -12.93
C ASN A 186 -5.83 21.17 -11.55
N THR A 187 -6.55 22.01 -10.79
CA THR A 187 -6.91 21.72 -9.40
C THR A 187 -8.41 21.69 -9.21
N LEU A 188 -8.95 20.55 -8.80
CA LEU A 188 -10.28 20.39 -8.27
C LEU A 188 -10.22 20.56 -6.75
N THR A 189 -10.80 21.63 -6.21
CA THR A 189 -10.63 21.97 -4.79
C THR A 189 -11.58 21.20 -3.86
N ARG A 190 -12.63 20.59 -4.41
CA ARG A 190 -13.60 19.76 -3.66
C ARG A 190 -13.58 18.31 -4.14
N GLY A 191 -14.62 17.54 -3.83
CA GLY A 191 -14.65 16.10 -4.08
C GLY A 191 -14.93 15.71 -5.54
N LEU A 192 -14.46 14.53 -5.92
CA LEU A 192 -14.80 13.86 -7.18
C LEU A 192 -15.39 12.48 -6.89
N SER A 193 -16.57 12.20 -7.44
CA SER A 193 -17.21 10.89 -7.41
C SER A 193 -17.38 10.33 -8.82
N LEU A 194 -16.90 9.12 -9.04
CA LEU A 194 -17.04 8.38 -10.30
C LEU A 194 -18.04 7.24 -10.10
N ALA A 195 -19.25 7.40 -10.65
CA ALA A 195 -20.36 6.47 -10.57
C ALA A 195 -20.61 5.78 -11.93
N GLY A 196 -19.52 5.26 -12.53
CA GLY A 196 -19.57 4.50 -13.78
C GLY A 196 -19.17 5.26 -15.05
N GLY A 197 -18.91 6.56 -14.98
CA GLY A 197 -18.40 7.34 -16.12
C GLY A 197 -16.90 7.16 -16.37
N SER A 198 -16.28 8.14 -17.03
CA SER A 198 -14.83 8.15 -17.23
C SER A 198 -14.13 9.43 -16.81
N VAL A 199 -12.93 9.29 -16.25
CA VAL A 199 -11.94 10.35 -16.11
C VAL A 199 -10.87 10.14 -17.17
N LEU A 200 -10.77 11.08 -18.11
CA LEU A 200 -9.82 11.02 -19.22
C LEU A 200 -8.75 12.10 -19.06
N LEU A 201 -7.49 11.70 -18.92
CA LEU A 201 -6.36 12.61 -19.02
C LEU A 201 -5.92 12.67 -20.49
N ASP A 202 -6.19 13.77 -21.18
CA ASP A 202 -5.89 13.90 -22.62
C ASP A 202 -4.41 14.17 -22.85
N THR A 203 -3.64 13.10 -23.02
CA THR A 203 -2.19 13.10 -23.24
C THR A 203 -1.80 13.05 -24.72
N THR A 204 -2.74 13.31 -25.65
CA THR A 204 -2.46 13.23 -27.10
C THR A 204 -1.48 14.32 -27.54
N SER A 205 -1.62 15.52 -26.98
CA SER A 205 -0.75 16.66 -27.27
C SER A 205 0.23 16.97 -26.12
N TYR A 206 0.14 16.24 -25.00
CA TYR A 206 0.87 16.53 -23.77
C TYR A 206 1.39 15.25 -23.12
N SER A 207 2.69 15.18 -22.85
CA SER A 207 3.29 14.03 -22.17
C SER A 207 3.11 14.04 -20.65
N ALA A 208 2.56 15.12 -20.07
CA ALA A 208 2.43 15.30 -18.64
C ALA A 208 1.12 16.04 -18.29
N VAL A 209 -0.02 15.32 -18.30
CA VAL A 209 -1.31 15.85 -17.85
C VAL A 209 -1.49 15.54 -16.37
N ARG A 210 -1.79 16.58 -15.57
CA ARG A 210 -1.89 16.49 -14.12
C ARG A 210 -3.20 17.07 -13.61
N LEU A 211 -3.91 16.28 -12.82
CA LEU A 211 -5.08 16.69 -12.05
C LEU A 211 -4.75 16.60 -10.56
N ALA A 212 -4.96 17.67 -9.79
CA ALA A 212 -4.97 17.60 -8.34
C ALA A 212 -6.39 17.66 -7.80
N ILE A 213 -6.69 16.85 -6.79
CA ILE A 213 -7.97 16.76 -6.11
C ILE A 213 -7.74 17.00 -4.63
N GLN A 214 -8.28 18.10 -4.10
CA GLN A 214 -8.10 18.49 -2.69
C GLN A 214 -9.23 17.98 -1.78
N GLY A 215 -10.38 17.61 -2.35
CA GLY A 215 -11.44 16.89 -1.64
C GLY A 215 -11.24 15.37 -1.65
N ALA A 216 -12.22 14.66 -1.11
CA ALA A 216 -12.25 13.20 -1.20
C ALA A 216 -12.45 12.72 -2.65
N PHE A 217 -11.81 11.62 -3.01
CA PHE A 217 -12.05 10.93 -4.27
C PHE A 217 -12.71 9.58 -4.00
N SER A 218 -13.80 9.29 -4.71
CA SER A 218 -14.46 7.99 -4.65
C SER A 218 -14.82 7.51 -6.05
N SER A 219 -14.67 6.21 -6.28
CA SER A 219 -15.14 5.56 -7.48
C SER A 219 -15.83 4.25 -7.12
N THR A 220 -16.97 3.99 -7.75
CA THR A 220 -17.76 2.75 -7.59
C THR A 220 -17.91 1.99 -8.91
N GLY A 221 -17.27 2.47 -9.96
CA GLY A 221 -17.29 1.93 -11.31
C GLY A 221 -16.59 2.85 -12.30
N GLY A 222 -16.62 2.50 -13.59
CA GLY A 222 -16.14 3.37 -14.66
C GLY A 222 -14.65 3.21 -14.98
N SER A 223 -14.05 4.23 -15.59
CA SER A 223 -12.66 4.18 -16.03
C SER A 223 -11.86 5.44 -15.74
N ILE A 224 -10.56 5.26 -15.52
CA ILE A 224 -9.57 6.34 -15.42
C ILE A 224 -8.44 6.01 -16.38
N SER A 225 -8.24 6.83 -17.41
CA SER A 225 -7.28 6.51 -18.47
C SER A 225 -6.57 7.74 -19.03
N THR A 226 -5.56 7.47 -19.85
CA THR A 226 -4.92 8.47 -20.71
C THR A 226 -5.25 8.17 -22.17
N THR A 227 -5.24 9.18 -23.04
CA THR A 227 -5.48 8.98 -24.48
C THR A 227 -4.30 8.31 -25.19
N SER A 228 -3.06 8.60 -24.79
CA SER A 228 -1.85 8.06 -25.43
C SER A 228 -1.29 6.79 -24.78
N GLY A 229 -1.88 6.32 -23.66
CA GLY A 229 -1.35 5.19 -22.90
C GLY A 229 -0.12 5.51 -22.05
N SER A 230 0.25 6.78 -21.88
CA SER A 230 1.29 7.23 -20.93
C SER A 230 1.11 8.69 -20.52
N GLY A 231 1.85 9.16 -19.50
CA GLY A 231 2.00 10.60 -19.20
C GLY A 231 0.91 11.27 -18.35
N GLY A 232 -0.07 10.51 -17.84
CA GLY A 232 -1.12 11.05 -16.95
C GLY A 232 -0.80 10.85 -15.47
N SER A 233 -1.11 11.85 -14.64
CA SER A 233 -1.02 11.73 -13.17
C SER A 233 -2.20 12.37 -12.48
N ILE A 234 -2.71 11.70 -11.44
CA ILE A 234 -3.69 12.27 -10.52
C ILE A 234 -3.05 12.39 -9.14
N TYR A 235 -3.16 13.58 -8.57
CA TYR A 235 -2.67 13.92 -7.26
C TYR A 235 -3.83 14.05 -6.28
N PHE A 236 -3.80 13.27 -5.22
CA PHE A 236 -4.78 13.30 -4.15
C PHE A 236 -4.20 14.04 -2.97
N ASP A 237 -4.67 15.28 -2.81
CA ASP A 237 -4.30 16.17 -1.71
C ASP A 237 -5.34 16.11 -0.57
N GLY A 238 -6.52 15.56 -0.85
CA GLY A 238 -7.60 15.33 0.11
C GLY A 238 -7.36 14.17 1.08
N PRO A 239 -8.28 13.95 2.03
CA PRO A 239 -8.08 13.02 3.14
C PRO A 239 -8.22 11.54 2.75
N SER A 240 -9.04 11.23 1.73
CA SER A 240 -9.37 9.85 1.36
C SER A 240 -9.50 9.65 -0.15
N VAL A 241 -9.09 8.45 -0.58
CA VAL A 241 -9.23 7.94 -1.94
C VAL A 241 -9.78 6.52 -1.87
N SER A 242 -10.86 6.25 -2.61
CA SER A 242 -11.43 4.91 -2.77
C SER A 242 -11.65 4.62 -4.26
N LEU A 243 -11.04 3.56 -4.76
CA LEU A 243 -11.16 3.04 -6.12
C LEU A 243 -11.81 1.66 -6.04
N ALA A 244 -13.14 1.61 -6.17
CA ALA A 244 -13.88 0.36 -6.23
C ALA A 244 -14.39 0.10 -7.65
N ASN A 245 -14.26 -1.14 -8.13
CA ASN A 245 -14.70 -1.59 -9.46
C ASN A 245 -14.26 -0.68 -10.62
N THR A 246 -13.10 -0.04 -10.51
CA THR A 246 -12.65 1.00 -11.45
C THR A 246 -11.60 0.47 -12.41
N THR A 247 -11.83 0.62 -13.72
CA THR A 247 -10.83 0.26 -14.74
C THR A 247 -9.75 1.33 -14.80
N ILE A 248 -8.49 0.94 -14.56
CA ILE A 248 -7.35 1.85 -14.54
C ILE A 248 -6.46 1.59 -15.75
N GLY A 249 -6.30 2.61 -16.60
CA GLY A 249 -5.33 2.64 -17.68
C GLY A 249 -3.95 3.10 -17.21
N SER A 250 -3.16 3.68 -18.11
CA SER A 250 -1.78 4.12 -17.81
C SER A 250 -1.70 5.44 -17.04
N VAL A 251 -2.30 5.50 -15.86
CA VAL A 251 -2.33 6.68 -14.99
C VAL A 251 -1.51 6.42 -13.72
N ASN A 252 -0.68 7.39 -13.33
CA ASN A 252 0.02 7.36 -12.04
C ASN A 252 -0.82 8.05 -10.96
N PHE A 253 -0.74 7.53 -9.74
CA PHE A 253 -1.42 8.12 -8.59
C PHE A 253 -0.40 8.64 -7.59
N SER A 254 -0.63 9.83 -7.04
CA SER A 254 0.16 10.34 -5.92
C SER A 254 -0.74 10.81 -4.79
N VAL A 255 -0.54 10.29 -3.59
CA VAL A 255 -1.16 10.82 -2.37
C VAL A 255 -0.17 11.82 -1.77
N ARG A 256 -0.56 13.08 -1.65
CA ARG A 256 0.35 14.15 -1.21
C ARG A 256 -0.20 14.93 -0.03
N GLY A 257 0.70 15.50 0.78
CA GLY A 257 0.32 16.39 1.88
C GLY A 257 1.00 16.02 3.18
N SER A 258 0.24 16.13 4.26
CA SER A 258 0.65 15.84 5.63
C SER A 258 -0.50 15.22 6.42
N GLY A 259 -0.21 14.77 7.64
CA GLY A 259 -1.15 14.08 8.51
C GLY A 259 -1.45 12.66 8.05
N THR A 260 -2.58 12.12 8.48
CA THR A 260 -3.03 10.77 8.11
C THR A 260 -3.99 10.84 6.94
N LYS A 261 -3.81 9.95 5.96
CA LYS A 261 -4.66 9.79 4.77
C LYS A 261 -4.98 8.33 4.50
N THR A 262 -6.01 8.09 3.69
CA THR A 262 -6.38 6.74 3.24
C THR A 262 -6.36 6.62 1.72
N PHE A 263 -5.87 5.49 1.22
CA PHE A 263 -5.92 5.11 -0.17
C PHE A 263 -6.34 3.64 -0.28
N GLN A 264 -7.50 3.39 -0.88
CA GLN A 264 -8.04 2.05 -1.06
C GLN A 264 -8.30 1.81 -2.54
N SER A 265 -7.87 0.65 -3.02
CA SER A 265 -8.13 0.17 -4.38
C SER A 265 -8.43 -1.32 -4.35
N ASP A 266 -9.50 -1.75 -5.00
CA ASP A 266 -9.73 -3.17 -5.29
C ASP A 266 -9.12 -3.61 -6.63
N THR A 267 -8.59 -2.66 -7.41
CA THR A 267 -7.94 -2.91 -8.69
C THR A 267 -6.43 -2.66 -8.64
N ALA A 268 -5.72 -3.32 -9.55
CA ALA A 268 -4.28 -3.17 -9.72
C ALA A 268 -3.91 -1.72 -10.10
N LEU A 269 -2.88 -1.19 -9.45
CA LEU A 269 -2.37 0.14 -9.72
C LEU A 269 -1.22 0.07 -10.72
N ASN A 270 -1.02 1.16 -11.46
CA ASN A 270 0.25 1.42 -12.09
C ASN A 270 1.26 1.85 -11.00
N ARG A 271 1.66 3.12 -10.97
CA ARG A 271 2.57 3.63 -9.94
C ARG A 271 1.80 4.37 -8.85
N LEU A 272 2.17 4.10 -7.61
CA LEU A 272 1.71 4.83 -6.42
C LEU A 272 2.87 5.59 -5.79
N TYR A 273 2.69 6.90 -5.64
CA TYR A 273 3.63 7.79 -4.96
C TYR A 273 2.99 8.29 -3.66
N LEU A 274 3.72 8.23 -2.56
CA LEU A 274 3.36 8.94 -1.33
C LEU A 274 4.32 10.11 -1.18
N ILE A 275 3.79 11.34 -1.13
CA ILE A 275 4.59 12.57 -1.18
C ILE A 275 4.28 13.42 0.04
N GLY A 276 5.12 13.27 1.08
CA GLY A 276 5.12 14.15 2.23
C GLY A 276 5.57 15.56 1.84
N ARG A 277 4.85 16.57 2.31
CA ARG A 277 5.14 17.99 2.06
C ARG A 277 4.63 18.88 3.19
N ASN A 278 4.74 20.19 3.03
CA ASN A 278 4.31 21.21 4.00
C ASN A 278 5.08 21.16 5.33
N ASN A 279 6.34 20.69 5.30
CA ASN A 279 7.18 20.54 6.48
C ASN A 279 6.48 19.78 7.63
N ALA A 280 5.81 18.69 7.29
CA ALA A 280 5.10 17.85 8.24
C ALA A 280 5.15 16.38 7.80
N ASP A 281 4.89 15.48 8.74
CA ASP A 281 4.85 14.05 8.49
C ASP A 281 3.60 13.67 7.71
N LEU A 282 3.71 12.63 6.89
CA LEU A 282 2.61 12.02 6.15
C LEU A 282 2.54 10.52 6.48
N GLU A 283 1.37 10.03 6.89
CA GLU A 283 1.06 8.61 6.95
C GLU A 283 -0.10 8.29 6.03
N VAL A 284 0.05 7.30 5.14
CA VAL A 284 -1.01 6.86 4.25
C VAL A 284 -1.34 5.40 4.56
N SER A 285 -2.58 5.15 4.97
CA SER A 285 -3.13 3.80 5.07
C SER A 285 -3.51 3.31 3.67
N VAL A 286 -2.85 2.26 3.19
CA VAL A 286 -2.94 1.75 1.82
C VAL A 286 -3.49 0.33 1.80
N THR A 287 -4.46 0.10 0.92
CA THR A 287 -4.87 -1.23 0.47
C THR A 287 -4.97 -1.21 -1.06
N ALA A 288 -4.26 -2.13 -1.71
CA ALA A 288 -4.37 -2.42 -3.14
C ALA A 288 -3.85 -3.84 -3.41
N PRO A 289 -4.40 -4.58 -4.38
CA PRO A 289 -3.93 -5.93 -4.67
C PRO A 289 -2.49 -5.93 -5.22
N THR A 290 -2.22 -5.06 -6.20
CA THR A 290 -0.89 -4.95 -6.82
C THR A 290 -0.55 -3.53 -7.26
N ALA A 291 0.75 -3.22 -7.40
CA ALA A 291 1.26 -2.00 -8.03
C ALA A 291 2.47 -2.29 -8.94
N THR A 292 2.63 -1.55 -10.05
CA THR A 292 3.84 -1.63 -10.89
C THR A 292 5.02 -0.82 -10.33
N GLY A 293 4.80 -0.01 -9.29
CA GLY A 293 5.86 0.67 -8.57
C GLY A 293 5.35 1.42 -7.35
N LEU A 294 6.17 1.45 -6.30
CA LEU A 294 5.88 2.12 -5.03
C LEU A 294 7.00 3.12 -4.72
N TYR A 295 6.61 4.37 -4.49
CA TYR A 295 7.55 5.45 -4.27
C TYR A 295 7.21 6.25 -3.03
N LEU A 296 8.23 6.55 -2.24
CA LEU A 296 8.14 7.43 -1.08
C LEU A 296 8.98 8.69 -1.34
N THR A 297 8.35 9.85 -1.26
CA THR A 297 9.00 11.16 -1.32
C THR A 297 8.65 11.93 -0.07
N GLN A 298 9.63 12.64 0.48
CA GLN A 298 9.38 13.70 1.43
C GLN A 298 10.21 14.92 1.03
N GLU A 299 9.52 16.05 0.87
CA GLU A 299 10.08 17.32 0.39
C GLU A 299 10.85 18.07 1.47
N SER A 300 10.68 17.70 2.75
CA SER A 300 11.30 18.38 3.90
C SER A 300 12.20 17.45 4.69
N ALA A 301 13.42 17.92 4.99
CA ALA A 301 14.34 17.20 5.88
C ALA A 301 13.76 17.10 7.31
N GLY A 302 14.12 16.04 8.02
CA GLY A 302 13.68 15.79 9.40
C GLY A 302 12.22 15.33 9.52
N ARG A 303 11.59 14.97 8.39
CA ARG A 303 10.19 14.52 8.34
C ARG A 303 10.07 13.09 7.88
N THR A 304 8.88 12.53 8.12
CA THR A 304 8.51 11.16 7.80
C THR A 304 7.50 11.11 6.65
N VAL A 305 7.65 10.15 5.76
CA VAL A 305 6.58 9.65 4.90
C VAL A 305 6.40 8.16 5.17
N ALA A 306 5.18 7.74 5.50
CA ALA A 306 4.87 6.40 5.96
C ALA A 306 3.83 5.72 5.06
N LEU A 307 4.17 4.53 4.58
CA LEU A 307 3.25 3.56 4.02
C LEU A 307 2.75 2.67 5.17
N LYS A 308 1.46 2.69 5.46
CA LYS A 308 0.83 1.79 6.44
C LYS A 308 -0.11 0.84 5.72
N LEU A 309 0.12 -0.46 5.81
CA LEU A 309 -0.75 -1.43 5.15
C LEU A 309 -2.06 -1.62 5.93
N THR A 310 -3.16 -1.70 5.20
CA THR A 310 -4.47 -2.15 5.73
C THR A 310 -4.97 -3.42 5.02
N GLY A 311 -4.14 -3.98 4.14
CA GLY A 311 -4.30 -5.26 3.46
C GLY A 311 -2.96 -5.63 2.83
N ASP A 312 -2.82 -6.88 2.35
CA ASP A 312 -1.62 -7.31 1.63
C ASP A 312 -1.48 -6.53 0.31
N LEU A 313 -0.23 -6.21 -0.04
CA LEU A 313 0.12 -5.46 -1.24
C LEU A 313 1.30 -6.13 -1.93
N ALA A 314 1.15 -6.49 -3.20
CA ALA A 314 2.23 -7.06 -4.00
C ALA A 314 2.72 -6.11 -5.12
N LEU A 315 3.97 -6.26 -5.54
CA LEU A 315 4.42 -5.69 -6.81
C LEU A 315 3.96 -6.56 -7.99
N ALA A 316 3.59 -5.91 -9.08
CA ALA A 316 3.42 -6.58 -10.36
C ALA A 316 4.77 -7.14 -10.86
N SER A 317 4.71 -8.08 -11.79
CA SER A 317 5.92 -8.65 -12.43
C SER A 317 6.79 -7.56 -13.04
N ASN A 318 8.08 -7.56 -12.69
CA ASN A 318 9.06 -6.52 -13.07
C ASN A 318 8.66 -5.11 -12.61
N GLY A 319 7.82 -5.00 -11.58
CA GLY A 319 7.47 -3.74 -10.95
C GLY A 319 8.69 -3.09 -10.29
N VAL A 320 8.73 -1.76 -10.26
CA VAL A 320 9.82 -1.03 -9.60
C VAL A 320 9.77 -1.31 -8.11
N GLN A 321 10.91 -1.70 -7.54
CA GLN A 321 11.06 -1.95 -6.11
C GLN A 321 10.63 -0.73 -5.28
N LEU A 322 10.16 -0.96 -4.05
CA LEU A 322 9.85 0.12 -3.13
C LEU A 322 11.08 1.03 -2.97
N SER A 323 10.92 2.31 -3.31
CA SER A 323 12.04 3.23 -3.47
C SER A 323 11.76 4.61 -2.89
N ALA A 324 12.77 5.19 -2.26
CA ALA A 324 12.84 6.59 -1.93
C ALA A 324 13.19 7.40 -3.18
N THR A 325 12.34 8.33 -3.57
CA THR A 325 12.59 9.24 -4.70
C THR A 325 13.19 10.58 -4.26
N GLY A 326 13.08 10.91 -2.97
CA GLY A 326 13.62 12.13 -2.38
C GLY A 326 12.86 13.39 -2.78
N GLY A 327 13.24 14.50 -2.15
CA GLY A 327 12.68 15.84 -2.36
C GLY A 327 13.41 16.86 -1.50
N ALA A 328 13.71 16.50 -0.25
CA ALA A 328 14.71 17.20 0.55
C ALA A 328 16.11 17.04 -0.05
N THR A 329 16.90 18.12 -0.10
CA THR A 329 18.27 18.14 -0.67
C THR A 329 19.36 18.07 0.39
N SER A 330 19.00 18.05 1.67
CA SER A 330 19.93 17.98 2.80
C SER A 330 19.29 17.26 4.00
N GLY A 331 20.11 16.87 4.98
CA GLY A 331 19.65 16.29 6.23
C GLY A 331 19.19 14.83 6.12
N VAL A 332 18.41 14.40 7.12
CA VAL A 332 17.87 13.03 7.23
C VAL A 332 16.39 13.03 6.88
N THR A 333 15.95 12.12 6.03
CA THR A 333 14.53 11.89 5.73
C THR A 333 14.13 10.48 6.16
N THR A 334 12.97 10.34 6.80
CA THR A 334 12.47 9.04 7.24
C THR A 334 11.43 8.48 6.27
N TYR A 335 11.69 7.28 5.78
CA TYR A 335 10.79 6.48 4.97
C TYR A 335 10.31 5.30 5.81
N GLN A 336 9.03 5.30 6.15
CA GLN A 336 8.49 4.28 7.04
C GLN A 336 7.62 3.29 6.27
N VAL A 337 7.79 2.01 6.60
CA VAL A 337 6.89 0.93 6.18
C VAL A 337 6.31 0.31 7.44
N ASN A 338 5.02 0.55 7.69
CA ASN A 338 4.27 -0.10 8.75
C ASN A 338 3.45 -1.23 8.14
N THR A 339 3.91 -2.47 8.35
CA THR A 339 3.24 -3.67 7.81
C THR A 339 1.89 -3.91 8.49
N ASN A 340 1.70 -3.44 9.72
CA ASN A 340 0.42 -3.49 10.45
C ASN A 340 -0.26 -4.89 10.40
N GLY A 341 0.54 -5.97 10.39
CA GLY A 341 0.05 -7.35 10.37
C GLY A 341 -0.16 -7.94 8.98
N HIS A 342 0.14 -7.19 7.91
CA HIS A 342 0.01 -7.57 6.51
C HIS A 342 1.35 -7.77 5.81
N VAL A 343 1.33 -8.31 4.59
CA VAL A 343 2.51 -8.56 3.77
C VAL A 343 2.68 -7.51 2.68
N LEU A 344 3.87 -6.92 2.61
CA LEU A 344 4.37 -6.22 1.43
C LEU A 344 5.21 -7.20 0.59
N ASP A 345 4.68 -7.69 -0.53
CA ASP A 345 5.36 -8.66 -1.40
C ASP A 345 6.09 -7.96 -2.56
N LEU A 346 7.41 -7.89 -2.45
CA LEU A 346 8.34 -7.29 -3.41
C LEU A 346 9.03 -8.34 -4.30
N SER A 347 8.66 -9.62 -4.17
CA SER A 347 9.40 -10.75 -4.76
C SER A 347 9.35 -10.84 -6.30
N LEU A 348 8.34 -10.20 -6.91
CA LEU A 348 8.20 -10.08 -8.36
C LEU A 348 8.80 -8.78 -8.93
N GLY A 349 9.34 -7.91 -8.08
CA GLY A 349 9.90 -6.64 -8.50
C GLY A 349 11.19 -6.78 -9.33
N GLN A 350 11.65 -5.65 -9.86
CA GLN A 350 12.93 -5.49 -10.55
C GLN A 350 14.11 -5.94 -9.68
N ASN A 351 15.31 -5.99 -10.28
CA ASN A 351 16.53 -6.47 -9.64
C ASN A 351 16.40 -7.91 -9.12
N TYR A 352 15.72 -8.76 -9.90
CA TYR A 352 15.47 -10.17 -9.55
C TYR A 352 14.75 -10.31 -8.21
N GLY A 353 13.78 -9.43 -7.92
CA GLY A 353 13.04 -9.44 -6.65
C GLY A 353 13.86 -9.13 -5.41
N LYS A 354 15.12 -8.67 -5.55
CA LYS A 354 15.95 -8.23 -4.42
C LYS A 354 15.56 -6.80 -4.04
N TRP A 355 15.25 -6.59 -2.76
CA TRP A 355 14.95 -5.26 -2.24
C TRP A 355 16.18 -4.64 -1.56
N THR A 356 16.49 -3.42 -1.97
CA THR A 356 17.59 -2.62 -1.44
C THR A 356 17.02 -1.24 -1.10
N PRO A 357 16.78 -0.91 0.18
CA PRO A 357 16.40 0.44 0.57
C PRO A 357 17.45 1.44 0.08
N ASN A 358 16.97 2.52 -0.52
CA ASN A 358 17.81 3.56 -1.11
C ASN A 358 17.54 4.91 -0.42
N LYS A 359 18.27 5.93 -0.85
CA LYS A 359 17.94 7.33 -0.57
C LYS A 359 17.58 8.04 -1.88
N GLY A 360 16.86 9.14 -1.76
CA GLY A 360 16.72 10.12 -2.82
C GLY A 360 17.83 11.17 -2.79
N ALA A 361 17.45 12.43 -2.96
CA ALA A 361 18.36 13.58 -3.01
C ALA A 361 18.91 14.02 -1.63
N GLU A 362 18.35 13.52 -0.53
CA GLU A 362 18.76 13.83 0.83
C GLU A 362 20.16 13.30 1.17
N THR A 363 20.76 13.82 2.25
CA THR A 363 22.09 13.38 2.71
C THR A 363 22.04 11.96 3.24
N THR A 364 21.01 11.62 4.01
CA THR A 364 20.81 10.29 4.59
C THR A 364 19.35 9.91 4.58
N ALA A 365 19.04 8.66 4.25
CA ALA A 365 17.71 8.09 4.41
C ALA A 365 17.66 7.21 5.66
N LEU A 366 16.61 7.34 6.46
CA LEU A 366 16.25 6.40 7.50
C LEU A 366 15.05 5.57 7.02
N TRP A 367 15.25 4.26 6.83
CA TRP A 367 14.17 3.31 6.62
C TRP A 367 13.72 2.73 7.96
N ASP A 368 12.51 3.06 8.37
CA ASP A 368 11.89 2.60 9.62
C ASP A 368 10.84 1.54 9.29
N LEU A 369 11.15 0.28 9.55
CA LEU A 369 10.30 -0.86 9.24
C LEU A 369 9.60 -1.29 10.52
N ARG A 370 8.27 -1.23 10.53
CA ARG A 370 7.42 -1.52 11.70
C ARG A 370 6.39 -2.58 11.37
N GLY A 371 5.95 -3.31 12.39
CA GLY A 371 4.94 -4.35 12.27
C GLY A 371 4.19 -4.55 13.58
N SER A 372 3.16 -5.38 13.53
CA SER A 372 2.43 -5.85 14.71
C SER A 372 2.65 -7.36 14.86
N ASN A 373 3.23 -7.74 16.00
CA ASN A 373 3.22 -9.10 16.56
C ASN A 373 3.50 -10.26 15.58
N GLY A 374 4.49 -10.15 14.68
CA GLY A 374 5.04 -11.29 13.94
C GLY A 374 4.18 -11.85 12.79
N THR A 375 3.01 -11.28 12.50
CA THR A 375 2.13 -11.77 11.41
C THR A 375 2.31 -11.00 10.10
N GLY A 376 2.80 -9.75 10.17
CA GLY A 376 3.07 -8.89 9.00
C GLY A 376 4.56 -8.77 8.69
N GLY A 377 4.90 -8.56 7.42
CA GLY A 377 6.28 -8.54 6.97
C GLY A 377 6.52 -7.96 5.59
N ILE A 378 7.78 -7.89 5.21
CA ILE A 378 8.23 -7.61 3.85
C ILE A 378 8.75 -8.91 3.29
N LYS A 379 8.22 -9.30 2.14
CA LYS A 379 8.64 -10.50 1.41
C LYS A 379 9.39 -10.07 0.16
N ALA A 380 10.57 -10.63 -0.06
CA ALA A 380 11.41 -10.36 -1.22
C ALA A 380 12.16 -11.64 -1.60
N ARG A 381 12.84 -11.68 -2.75
CA ARG A 381 13.73 -12.81 -3.04
C ARG A 381 14.99 -12.75 -2.18
N ALA A 382 15.53 -11.55 -1.98
CA ALA A 382 16.63 -11.27 -1.07
C ALA A 382 16.57 -9.82 -0.57
N PHE A 383 17.34 -9.52 0.48
CA PHE A 383 17.44 -8.18 1.08
C PHE A 383 18.87 -7.66 1.04
N ASP A 384 19.06 -6.36 0.88
CA ASP A 384 20.37 -5.73 1.03
C ASP A 384 20.25 -4.36 1.68
N LEU A 385 20.53 -4.33 2.98
CA LEU A 385 20.41 -3.15 3.84
C LEU A 385 21.72 -2.36 3.96
N SER A 386 22.72 -2.72 3.14
CA SER A 386 24.09 -2.20 3.25
C SER A 386 24.36 -0.92 2.46
N ALA A 387 23.31 -0.34 1.86
CA ALA A 387 23.43 0.86 1.03
C ALA A 387 24.07 2.04 1.78
N ALA A 388 25.02 2.71 1.12
CA ALA A 388 25.71 3.86 1.69
C ALA A 388 24.73 5.01 1.98
N ASN A 389 24.92 5.68 3.13
CA ASN A 389 24.06 6.77 3.58
C ASN A 389 22.57 6.37 3.74
N VAL A 390 22.32 5.10 3.97
CA VAL A 390 21.01 4.56 4.32
C VAL A 390 21.11 3.89 5.68
N GLN A 391 20.26 4.28 6.61
CA GLN A 391 20.07 3.64 7.91
C GLN A 391 18.81 2.80 7.84
N THR A 392 18.85 1.56 8.33
CA THR A 392 17.65 0.70 8.41
C THR A 392 17.40 0.31 9.86
N VAL A 393 16.21 0.66 10.35
CA VAL A 393 15.66 0.21 11.63
C VAL A 393 14.63 -0.87 11.36
N LEU A 394 14.86 -2.08 11.86
CA LEU A 394 13.91 -3.17 11.83
C LEU A 394 13.26 -3.29 13.21
N GLY A 395 12.00 -2.85 13.32
CA GLY A 395 11.25 -2.82 14.56
C GLY A 395 10.79 -4.19 15.05
N ALA A 396 10.29 -4.21 16.27
CA ALA A 396 9.78 -5.41 16.94
C ALA A 396 8.70 -6.13 16.11
N GLY A 397 8.80 -7.46 16.04
CA GLY A 397 7.81 -8.31 15.36
C GLY A 397 7.73 -8.15 13.84
N VAL A 398 8.63 -7.41 13.19
CA VAL A 398 8.69 -7.35 11.71
C VAL A 398 9.36 -8.60 11.17
N VAL A 399 8.75 -9.20 10.14
CA VAL A 399 9.35 -10.29 9.38
C VAL A 399 9.94 -9.78 8.07
N LEU A 400 11.22 -10.08 7.82
CA LEU A 400 11.84 -10.03 6.49
C LEU A 400 11.92 -11.45 5.93
N GLU A 401 11.06 -11.79 4.97
CA GLU A 401 11.00 -13.12 4.37
C GLU A 401 11.71 -13.14 3.01
N ALA A 402 12.84 -13.86 2.95
CA ALA A 402 13.63 -14.09 1.76
C ALA A 402 13.21 -15.42 1.10
N ILE A 403 12.51 -15.33 -0.03
CA ILE A 403 12.03 -16.50 -0.78
C ILE A 403 13.02 -17.04 -1.80
N SER A 404 14.19 -16.43 -1.90
CA SER A 404 15.24 -16.81 -2.83
C SER A 404 14.78 -16.84 -4.30
N GLY A 405 15.68 -17.13 -5.21
CA GLY A 405 15.31 -17.31 -6.62
C GLY A 405 16.35 -18.10 -7.38
N SER A 406 16.09 -18.36 -8.65
CA SER A 406 17.04 -19.09 -9.51
C SER A 406 18.34 -18.32 -9.75
N ASN A 407 18.30 -16.98 -9.68
CA ASN A 407 19.45 -16.11 -9.90
C ASN A 407 20.31 -15.99 -8.63
N VAL A 408 21.64 -16.12 -8.72
CA VAL A 408 22.57 -15.98 -7.58
C VAL A 408 22.39 -14.69 -6.78
N ASN A 409 22.12 -13.56 -7.45
CA ASN A 409 21.89 -12.28 -6.79
C ASN A 409 20.58 -12.26 -5.98
N SER A 410 19.62 -13.10 -6.36
CA SER A 410 18.36 -13.29 -5.64
C SER A 410 18.47 -14.30 -4.48
N ARG A 411 19.66 -14.87 -4.24
CA ARG A 411 19.95 -15.81 -3.14
C ARG A 411 20.77 -15.20 -2.01
N ALA A 412 21.39 -14.05 -2.24
CA ALA A 412 22.30 -13.41 -1.29
C ALA A 412 21.63 -12.27 -0.53
N SER A 413 21.37 -12.50 0.76
CA SER A 413 20.84 -11.48 1.68
C SER A 413 21.96 -10.85 2.50
N ASN A 414 21.92 -9.52 2.64
CA ASN A 414 22.87 -8.75 3.40
C ASN A 414 22.13 -7.78 4.34
N LEU A 415 22.09 -8.11 5.63
CA LEU A 415 21.51 -7.25 6.67
C LEU A 415 22.56 -6.33 7.31
N SER A 416 23.76 -6.24 6.73
CA SER A 416 24.80 -5.31 7.19
C SER A 416 24.38 -3.86 6.98
N GLY A 417 25.08 -2.93 7.62
CA GLY A 417 24.88 -1.49 7.47
C GLY A 417 24.83 -0.79 8.83
N VAL A 418 24.05 0.28 8.90
CA VAL A 418 23.83 1.09 10.11
C VAL A 418 22.34 1.13 10.48
N GLY A 419 22.06 1.40 11.75
CA GLY A 419 20.71 1.31 12.35
C GLY A 419 20.54 0.08 13.23
N VAL A 420 19.35 -0.10 13.80
CA VAL A 420 19.06 -1.14 14.81
C VAL A 420 18.18 -2.24 14.23
N ILE A 421 18.47 -3.50 14.59
CA ILE A 421 17.58 -4.63 14.34
C ILE A 421 17.07 -5.10 15.71
N ASP A 422 15.76 -5.02 15.91
CA ASP A 422 15.13 -5.44 17.16
C ASP A 422 15.30 -6.95 17.38
N ALA A 423 15.54 -7.35 18.63
CA ALA A 423 15.77 -8.76 18.98
C ALA A 423 14.56 -9.66 18.68
N THR A 424 13.35 -9.10 18.60
CA THR A 424 12.10 -9.81 18.30
C THR A 424 11.69 -9.74 16.82
N SER A 425 12.45 -9.01 15.99
CA SER A 425 12.28 -9.07 14.54
C SER A 425 12.71 -10.44 14.00
N VAL A 426 12.24 -10.82 12.83
CA VAL A 426 12.51 -12.11 12.21
C VAL A 426 13.14 -11.92 10.84
N PHE A 427 14.30 -12.51 10.61
CA PHE A 427 14.75 -12.82 9.25
C PHE A 427 14.39 -14.27 8.95
N ARG A 428 13.58 -14.49 7.92
CA ARG A 428 13.11 -15.81 7.50
C ARG A 428 13.64 -16.14 6.12
N PHE A 429 14.40 -17.22 6.02
CA PHE A 429 14.75 -17.84 4.75
C PHE A 429 13.73 -18.94 4.44
N ASN A 430 12.97 -18.76 3.36
CA ASN A 430 11.90 -19.67 2.97
C ASN A 430 11.88 -19.81 1.43
N PRO A 431 12.89 -20.46 0.85
CA PRO A 431 13.06 -20.51 -0.58
C PRO A 431 11.87 -21.21 -1.26
N ALA A 432 11.47 -20.69 -2.44
CA ALA A 432 10.41 -21.33 -3.23
C ALA A 432 10.78 -22.74 -3.74
N ASP A 433 12.06 -23.05 -3.79
CA ASP A 433 12.62 -24.35 -4.17
C ASP A 433 13.67 -24.75 -3.12
N THR A 434 13.50 -25.92 -2.50
CA THR A 434 14.35 -26.42 -1.42
C THR A 434 15.79 -26.70 -1.87
N SER A 435 16.04 -26.83 -3.18
CA SER A 435 17.40 -26.97 -3.72
C SER A 435 18.20 -25.66 -3.71
N TYR A 436 17.53 -24.52 -3.48
CA TYR A 436 18.21 -23.22 -3.49
C TYR A 436 18.98 -23.00 -2.20
N VAL A 437 20.29 -22.84 -2.35
CA VAL A 437 21.18 -22.42 -1.27
C VAL A 437 21.22 -20.89 -1.23
N GLY A 438 20.79 -20.31 -0.10
CA GLY A 438 20.88 -18.88 0.17
C GLY A 438 22.13 -18.52 0.96
N THR A 439 22.50 -17.23 0.95
CA THR A 439 23.49 -16.70 1.88
C THR A 439 22.92 -15.56 2.72
N LEU A 440 23.41 -15.43 3.96
CA LEU A 440 23.10 -14.33 4.85
C LEU A 440 24.38 -13.74 5.42
N ARG A 441 24.58 -12.43 5.25
CA ARG A 441 25.63 -11.66 5.90
C ARG A 441 25.05 -10.56 6.77
N SER A 442 25.65 -10.31 7.92
CA SER A 442 25.33 -9.15 8.78
C SER A 442 26.55 -8.74 9.60
N ASN A 443 26.80 -7.43 9.71
CA ASN A 443 27.73 -6.85 10.70
C ASN A 443 27.01 -6.34 11.96
N ARG A 444 25.71 -6.62 12.07
CA ARG A 444 24.85 -6.24 13.20
C ARG A 444 24.28 -7.50 13.82
N ASN A 445 23.97 -7.42 15.12
CA ASN A 445 23.10 -8.39 15.77
C ASN A 445 21.75 -8.40 15.04
N ILE A 446 21.24 -9.59 14.75
CA ILE A 446 19.89 -9.77 14.21
C ILE A 446 18.96 -10.30 15.31
N GLY A 447 17.65 -10.23 15.07
CA GLY A 447 16.65 -10.82 15.95
C GLY A 447 16.63 -12.35 15.84
N ILE A 448 15.47 -12.89 15.48
CA ILE A 448 15.26 -14.31 15.24
C ILE A 448 15.71 -14.65 13.82
N LEU A 449 16.52 -15.69 13.69
CA LEU A 449 16.84 -16.31 12.40
C LEU A 449 15.99 -17.56 12.20
N GLU A 450 15.17 -17.58 11.15
CA GLU A 450 14.39 -18.77 10.77
C GLU A 450 14.85 -19.32 9.41
N VAL A 451 15.16 -20.61 9.35
CA VAL A 451 15.37 -21.35 8.10
C VAL A 451 14.21 -22.32 7.96
N LYS A 452 13.25 -21.99 7.09
CA LYS A 452 12.02 -22.78 6.89
C LYS A 452 12.19 -23.91 5.88
N ALA A 453 13.10 -23.74 4.91
CA ALA A 453 13.33 -24.69 3.85
C ALA A 453 14.73 -24.48 3.23
N GLY A 454 15.23 -25.52 2.56
CA GLY A 454 16.52 -25.50 1.86
C GLY A 454 17.72 -25.26 2.79
N THR A 455 18.79 -24.72 2.23
CA THR A 455 20.03 -24.44 2.97
C THR A 455 20.30 -22.94 3.00
N LEU A 456 20.52 -22.39 4.19
CA LEU A 456 21.03 -21.03 4.36
C LEU A 456 22.47 -21.09 4.88
N THR A 457 23.39 -20.41 4.21
CA THR A 457 24.79 -20.29 4.65
C THR A 457 25.07 -18.90 5.21
N ILE A 458 25.70 -18.81 6.38
CA ILE A 458 26.20 -17.55 6.93
C ILE A 458 27.51 -17.17 6.23
N ASP A 459 27.53 -15.99 5.60
CA ASP A 459 28.62 -15.46 4.80
C ASP A 459 29.42 -14.37 5.53
N GLY A 460 30.72 -14.25 5.27
CA GLY A 460 31.65 -13.27 5.87
C GLY A 460 32.96 -13.89 6.38
N ASP A 461 33.66 -13.26 7.34
CA ASP A 461 34.81 -13.83 8.10
C ASP A 461 34.73 -13.53 9.62
N THR A 462 33.57 -13.04 10.06
CA THR A 462 33.26 -12.56 11.40
C THR A 462 32.22 -13.44 12.06
N ASP A 463 32.22 -13.48 13.40
CA ASP A 463 31.18 -14.14 14.19
C ASP A 463 29.80 -13.53 13.90
N PHE A 464 28.77 -14.36 14.05
CA PHE A 464 27.38 -14.01 13.76
C PHE A 464 26.54 -14.00 15.03
N ASN A 465 25.57 -13.09 15.16
CA ASN A 465 24.79 -12.97 16.39
C ASN A 465 23.29 -12.88 16.07
N ALA A 466 22.53 -13.89 16.50
CA ALA A 466 21.07 -13.99 16.37
C ALA A 466 20.46 -13.97 17.77
N VAL A 467 20.30 -12.76 18.30
CA VAL A 467 19.98 -12.50 19.72
C VAL A 467 18.58 -12.98 20.07
N GLY A 468 17.66 -13.00 19.11
CA GLY A 468 16.29 -13.51 19.28
C GLY A 468 16.19 -15.04 19.28
N GLY A 469 17.23 -15.74 18.82
CA GLY A 469 17.23 -17.19 18.67
C GLY A 469 17.42 -17.65 17.22
N ILE A 470 17.73 -18.94 17.08
CA ILE A 470 17.81 -19.63 15.79
C ILE A 470 16.72 -20.70 15.74
N VAL A 471 16.02 -20.77 14.61
CA VAL A 471 15.01 -21.79 14.30
C VAL A 471 15.33 -22.43 12.96
N VAL A 472 15.50 -23.75 12.94
CA VAL A 472 15.71 -24.53 11.72
C VAL A 472 14.58 -25.54 11.61
N ALA A 473 13.72 -25.39 10.60
CA ALA A 473 12.59 -26.28 10.38
C ALA A 473 13.05 -27.69 9.97
N ALA A 474 12.16 -28.69 10.13
CA ALA A 474 12.46 -30.07 9.76
C ALA A 474 12.85 -30.17 8.27
N GLY A 475 14.01 -30.77 7.98
CA GLY A 475 14.54 -30.91 6.62
C GLY A 475 15.22 -29.67 6.04
N ALA A 476 15.28 -28.56 6.78
CA ALA A 476 16.09 -27.39 6.42
C ALA A 476 17.49 -27.46 7.07
N GLU A 477 18.44 -26.71 6.51
CA GLU A 477 19.81 -26.65 7.03
C GLU A 477 20.27 -25.20 7.20
N LEU A 478 20.87 -24.90 8.36
CA LEU A 478 21.66 -23.70 8.59
C LEU A 478 23.14 -24.07 8.60
N ASN A 479 23.92 -23.52 7.67
CA ASN A 479 25.36 -23.67 7.61
C ASN A 479 26.07 -22.41 8.14
N LEU A 480 26.86 -22.56 9.20
CA LEU A 480 27.56 -21.47 9.87
C LEU A 480 28.94 -21.17 9.26
N GLY A 481 29.46 -22.02 8.38
CA GLY A 481 30.73 -21.77 7.68
C GLY A 481 31.93 -21.58 8.62
N ALA A 482 32.05 -22.42 9.66
CA ALA A 482 33.11 -22.41 10.66
C ALA A 482 33.15 -21.20 11.62
N ARG A 483 31.99 -20.60 11.92
CA ARG A 483 31.84 -19.41 12.78
C ARG A 483 31.28 -19.71 14.15
N ALA A 484 31.64 -18.88 15.14
CA ALA A 484 30.88 -18.83 16.38
C ALA A 484 29.57 -18.07 16.16
N VAL A 485 28.54 -18.49 16.90
CA VAL A 485 27.24 -17.85 16.89
C VAL A 485 26.86 -17.40 18.30
N GLY A 486 26.64 -16.10 18.45
CA GLY A 486 25.96 -15.57 19.62
C GLY A 486 24.46 -15.85 19.52
N THR A 487 23.96 -16.76 20.33
CA THR A 487 22.52 -16.91 20.58
C THR A 487 22.30 -17.64 21.88
N SER A 488 21.14 -17.43 22.52
CA SER A 488 20.76 -18.12 23.75
C SER A 488 19.86 -19.33 23.49
N LYS A 489 19.35 -19.49 22.26
CA LYS A 489 18.31 -20.46 21.95
C LYS A 489 18.43 -21.00 20.52
N TYR A 490 18.45 -22.32 20.41
CA TYR A 490 18.33 -23.05 19.15
C TYR A 490 17.06 -23.89 19.16
N THR A 491 16.27 -23.81 18.10
CA THR A 491 15.04 -24.60 17.92
C THR A 491 15.15 -25.43 16.64
N PHE A 492 15.06 -26.74 16.78
CA PHE A 492 15.06 -27.69 15.68
C PHE A 492 13.66 -28.24 15.49
N GLY A 493 13.06 -27.99 14.32
CA GLY A 493 11.81 -28.63 13.93
C GLY A 493 12.03 -30.12 13.71
N VAL A 494 11.11 -30.93 14.19
CA VAL A 494 11.08 -32.40 14.01
C VAL A 494 9.74 -32.78 13.38
N ASN A 495 9.79 -33.48 12.24
CA ASN A 495 8.61 -33.96 11.54
C ASN A 495 8.87 -35.34 10.91
N GLY A 496 8.27 -36.39 11.48
CA GLY A 496 8.57 -37.77 11.12
C GLY A 496 10.05 -38.08 11.35
N ALA A 497 10.76 -38.52 10.31
CA ALA A 497 12.20 -38.78 10.35
C ALA A 497 13.06 -37.53 10.08
N ASN A 498 12.46 -36.41 9.68
CA ASN A 498 13.20 -35.19 9.36
C ASN A 498 13.42 -34.34 10.60
N ILE A 499 14.63 -33.78 10.71
CA ILE A 499 15.01 -32.79 11.71
C ILE A 499 15.66 -31.59 11.02
N GLY A 500 15.56 -30.41 11.62
CA GLY A 500 16.37 -29.26 11.22
C GLY A 500 17.85 -29.51 11.51
N LYS A 501 18.73 -29.10 10.60
CA LYS A 501 20.17 -29.35 10.69
C LYS A 501 20.97 -28.07 10.91
N LEU A 502 21.93 -28.13 11.83
CA LEU A 502 22.96 -27.12 12.02
C LEU A 502 24.30 -27.68 11.57
N ASN A 503 24.92 -27.00 10.62
CA ASN A 503 26.22 -27.37 10.09
C ASN A 503 27.25 -26.33 10.55
N GLY A 504 28.16 -26.73 11.44
CA GLY A 504 29.25 -25.87 11.91
C GLY A 504 30.32 -25.60 10.86
N GLY A 505 30.29 -26.28 9.71
CA GLY A 505 31.39 -26.27 8.74
C GLY A 505 32.52 -27.19 9.20
N THR A 506 33.75 -26.69 9.20
CA THR A 506 34.94 -27.47 9.61
C THR A 506 35.25 -27.38 11.11
N THR A 507 34.49 -26.58 11.88
CA THR A 507 34.70 -26.40 13.34
C THR A 507 33.45 -26.83 14.13
N PRO A 508 33.63 -27.31 15.37
CA PRO A 508 32.50 -27.54 16.28
C PRO A 508 31.74 -26.25 16.61
N VAL A 509 30.42 -26.33 16.67
CA VAL A 509 29.52 -25.26 17.11
C VAL A 509 29.56 -25.15 18.63
N SER A 510 29.88 -23.96 19.15
CA SER A 510 29.73 -23.71 20.58
C SER A 510 28.27 -23.46 20.94
N LEU A 511 27.76 -24.20 21.93
CA LEU A 511 26.40 -24.09 22.48
C LEU A 511 26.43 -23.63 23.94
N ALA A 512 27.54 -23.03 24.38
CA ALA A 512 27.73 -22.58 25.76
C ALA A 512 26.56 -21.70 26.25
N GLY A 513 25.92 -22.09 27.34
CA GLY A 513 24.78 -21.40 27.95
C GLY A 513 23.48 -21.41 27.13
N SER A 514 23.47 -22.07 25.96
CA SER A 514 22.31 -22.09 25.07
C SER A 514 21.26 -23.11 25.49
N THR A 515 19.99 -22.81 25.22
CA THR A 515 18.89 -23.77 25.33
C THR A 515 18.62 -24.40 23.97
N LEU A 516 18.62 -25.73 23.89
CA LEU A 516 18.16 -26.48 22.72
C LEU A 516 16.69 -26.85 22.86
N ILE A 517 15.92 -26.68 21.80
CA ILE A 517 14.50 -27.04 21.74
C ILE A 517 14.27 -27.94 20.53
N PHE A 518 13.75 -29.13 20.77
CA PHE A 518 13.26 -30.03 19.72
C PHE A 518 11.75 -29.86 19.60
N ASN A 519 11.30 -29.19 18.53
CA ASN A 519 9.92 -28.81 18.32
C ASN A 519 9.22 -29.80 17.37
N PHE A 520 8.33 -30.63 17.91
CA PHE A 520 7.61 -31.65 17.15
C PHE A 520 6.33 -31.10 16.53
N GLU A 521 6.29 -31.04 15.19
CA GLU A 521 5.12 -30.62 14.41
C GLU A 521 4.19 -31.81 14.09
N SER A 522 4.69 -33.04 14.22
CA SER A 522 3.96 -34.30 14.05
C SER A 522 4.33 -35.30 15.16
N SER A 523 3.59 -36.40 15.25
CA SER A 523 3.83 -37.44 16.27
C SER A 523 5.28 -37.90 16.24
N ALA A 524 5.87 -38.08 17.41
CA ALA A 524 7.26 -38.52 17.52
C ALA A 524 7.45 -39.90 16.86
N GLN A 525 8.51 -40.03 16.07
CA GLN A 525 8.90 -41.29 15.47
C GLN A 525 10.12 -41.83 16.23
N ALA A 526 10.09 -43.10 16.62
CA ALA A 526 11.25 -43.70 17.27
C ALA A 526 12.44 -43.74 16.29
N GLY A 527 13.61 -43.33 16.75
CA GLY A 527 14.80 -43.21 15.93
C GLY A 527 15.86 -42.28 16.53
N THR A 528 16.97 -42.17 15.80
CA THR A 528 18.05 -41.23 16.09
C THR A 528 17.99 -40.09 15.07
N TYR A 529 18.06 -38.87 15.58
CA TYR A 529 18.01 -37.63 14.81
C TYR A 529 19.35 -36.91 14.92
N GLU A 530 19.85 -36.49 13.76
CA GLU A 530 21.12 -35.78 13.62
C GLU A 530 20.85 -34.29 13.41
N ALA A 531 20.72 -33.55 14.52
CA ALA A 531 20.54 -32.10 14.48
C ALA A 531 21.83 -31.36 14.07
N PHE A 532 22.98 -32.02 14.18
CA PHE A 532 24.29 -31.46 13.87
C PHE A 532 24.96 -32.26 12.75
N ALA A 533 25.54 -31.58 11.77
CA ALA A 533 26.14 -32.22 10.59
C ALA A 533 27.39 -33.08 10.90
N THR A 534 28.05 -32.81 12.03
CA THR A 534 29.24 -33.56 12.48
C THR A 534 28.97 -34.12 13.90
N PRO A 535 29.01 -35.44 14.10
CA PRO A 535 28.70 -36.10 15.39
C PRO A 535 29.64 -35.84 16.58
N GLU A 536 30.60 -34.93 16.47
CA GLU A 536 31.44 -34.41 17.57
C GLU A 536 31.53 -32.87 17.47
N GLY A 537 30.61 -32.29 16.69
CA GLY A 537 30.61 -30.92 16.24
C GLY A 537 29.95 -29.95 17.21
N ILE A 538 29.83 -30.28 18.49
CA ILE A 538 29.31 -29.36 19.51
C ILE A 538 30.28 -29.22 20.69
N THR A 539 30.39 -28.01 21.23
CA THR A 539 31.24 -27.69 22.38
C THR A 539 30.53 -26.75 23.35
N GLY A 540 31.02 -26.65 24.59
CA GLY A 540 30.45 -25.78 25.62
C GLY A 540 29.23 -26.39 26.32
N GLY A 541 29.05 -26.06 27.61
CA GLY A 541 27.95 -26.60 28.42
C GLY A 541 26.61 -25.94 28.08
N LEU A 542 25.57 -26.74 27.86
CA LEU A 542 24.22 -26.26 27.58
C LEU A 542 23.55 -25.63 28.80
N GLY A 543 22.72 -24.61 28.57
CA GLY A 543 21.82 -24.04 29.56
C GLY A 543 20.56 -24.89 29.79
N GLY A 544 20.13 -25.67 28.79
CA GLY A 544 18.98 -26.56 28.89
C GLY A 544 18.65 -27.30 27.60
N VAL A 545 17.89 -28.40 27.71
CA VAL A 545 17.30 -29.12 26.57
C VAL A 545 15.81 -29.31 26.80
N GLN A 546 15.00 -28.98 25.80
CA GLN A 546 13.55 -28.96 25.89
C GLN A 546 12.91 -29.65 24.68
N ILE A 547 11.73 -30.20 24.90
CA ILE A 547 10.81 -30.70 23.88
C ILE A 547 9.61 -29.76 23.83
N ALA A 548 9.21 -29.36 22.63
CA ALA A 548 8.08 -28.47 22.37
C ALA A 548 7.19 -29.00 21.21
N GLY A 549 6.07 -28.31 20.96
CA GLY A 549 5.12 -28.66 19.90
C GLY A 549 4.01 -29.57 20.41
N LEU A 550 3.81 -30.73 19.78
CA LEU A 550 2.83 -31.74 20.23
C LEU A 550 3.16 -32.35 21.61
N TYR A 551 4.41 -32.21 22.05
CA TYR A 551 4.87 -32.62 23.37
C TYR A 551 5.44 -31.39 24.10
N SER A 552 5.45 -31.41 25.43
CA SER A 552 6.08 -30.36 26.23
C SER A 552 6.81 -30.99 27.41
N LEU A 553 8.13 -30.83 27.45
CA LEU A 553 8.99 -31.44 28.47
C LEU A 553 10.33 -30.72 28.56
N ASN A 554 10.81 -30.45 29.78
CA ASN A 554 12.22 -30.11 30.02
C ASN A 554 12.97 -31.40 30.34
N LEU A 555 14.08 -31.67 29.64
CA LEU A 555 14.89 -32.84 29.91
C LEU A 555 15.79 -32.60 31.14
N ALA A 556 16.00 -33.65 31.93
CA ALA A 556 16.88 -33.61 33.09
C ALA A 556 18.32 -33.95 32.67
N ASN A 557 19.28 -33.15 33.14
CA ASN A 557 20.70 -33.36 32.88
C ASN A 557 21.28 -34.45 33.80
N SER A 558 21.98 -35.43 33.23
CA SER A 558 22.76 -36.45 33.91
C SER A 558 24.15 -36.60 33.27
N GLY A 559 24.97 -35.56 33.34
CA GLY A 559 26.33 -35.55 32.81
C GLY A 559 26.35 -35.09 31.35
N ASN A 560 26.70 -35.99 30.43
CA ASN A 560 26.67 -35.73 28.98
C ASN A 560 25.30 -36.04 28.35
N GLU A 561 24.31 -36.48 29.14
CA GLU A 561 23.01 -36.94 28.65
C GLU A 561 21.87 -36.15 29.27
N TRP A 562 20.91 -35.76 28.43
CA TRP A 562 19.67 -35.09 28.83
C TRP A 562 18.49 -36.01 28.57
N ASN A 563 17.74 -36.38 29.60
CA ASN A 563 16.72 -37.42 29.49
C ASN A 563 15.35 -36.99 30.03
N GLY A 564 14.28 -37.57 29.49
CA GLY A 564 12.94 -37.45 30.04
C GLY A 564 11.91 -38.22 29.21
N SER A 565 10.70 -38.36 29.72
CA SER A 565 9.63 -39.09 29.03
C SER A 565 8.32 -38.34 29.07
N THR A 566 7.57 -38.41 27.98
CA THR A 566 6.20 -37.88 27.87
C THR A 566 5.50 -38.53 26.67
N GLY A 567 4.16 -38.58 26.70
CA GLY A 567 3.35 -39.03 25.56
C GLY A 567 3.66 -40.45 25.04
N GLY A 568 4.18 -41.35 25.88
CA GLY A 568 4.55 -42.72 25.48
C GLY A 568 5.94 -42.86 24.85
N TYR A 569 6.76 -41.82 24.90
CA TYR A 569 8.13 -41.83 24.37
C TYR A 569 9.14 -41.43 25.44
N ASN A 570 10.34 -42.01 25.36
CA ASN A 570 11.52 -41.52 26.05
C ASN A 570 12.34 -40.69 25.05
N PHE A 571 12.80 -39.54 25.52
CA PHE A 571 13.64 -38.59 24.79
C PHE A 571 15.01 -38.53 25.46
N SER A 572 16.07 -38.64 24.67
CA SER A 572 17.46 -38.47 25.12
C SER A 572 18.19 -37.54 24.16
N PHE A 573 19.04 -36.67 24.70
CA PHE A 573 19.99 -35.88 23.92
C PHE A 573 21.38 -36.00 24.53
N SER A 574 22.35 -36.34 23.69
CA SER A 574 23.75 -36.49 24.07
C SER A 574 24.54 -35.24 23.71
N SER A 575 25.10 -34.54 24.70
CA SER A 575 25.97 -33.38 24.45
C SER A 575 27.37 -33.77 23.98
N GLU A 576 27.72 -35.05 24.03
CA GLU A 576 29.00 -35.58 23.53
C GLU A 576 28.90 -35.89 22.03
N THR A 577 27.81 -36.52 21.60
CA THR A 577 27.62 -36.94 20.19
C THR A 577 26.72 -36.01 19.38
N GLY A 578 25.98 -35.11 20.03
CA GLY A 578 24.97 -34.26 19.39
C GLY A 578 23.72 -35.01 18.91
N TYR A 579 23.60 -36.31 19.18
CA TYR A 579 22.44 -37.09 18.77
C TYR A 579 21.24 -36.84 19.68
N PHE A 580 20.07 -36.69 19.05
CA PHE A 580 18.79 -36.69 19.72
C PHE A 580 18.07 -38.00 19.43
N THR A 581 17.68 -38.74 20.45
CA THR A 581 17.06 -40.05 20.31
C THR A 581 15.65 -40.06 20.89
N VAL A 582 14.76 -40.75 20.18
CA VAL A 582 13.38 -41.01 20.60
C VAL A 582 13.19 -42.52 20.63
N SER A 583 12.72 -43.06 21.74
CA SER A 583 12.32 -44.46 21.85
C SER A 583 10.89 -44.57 22.33
N ALA A 584 10.11 -45.46 21.72
CA ALA A 584 8.77 -45.77 22.21
C ALA A 584 8.88 -46.51 23.55
N VAL A 585 8.09 -46.10 24.53
CA VAL A 585 7.91 -46.86 25.77
C VAL A 585 7.03 -48.05 25.42
N PRO A 586 7.50 -49.32 25.56
CA PRO A 586 6.65 -50.47 25.31
C PRO A 586 5.42 -50.38 26.20
N GLU A 587 4.22 -50.50 25.61
CA GLU A 587 3.03 -50.69 26.43
C GLU A 587 3.27 -51.92 27.33
N PRO A 588 2.95 -51.84 28.64
CA PRO A 588 3.07 -53.01 29.49
C PRO A 588 2.19 -54.10 28.88
N SER A 589 2.82 -55.15 28.36
CA SER A 589 2.11 -56.23 27.68
C SER A 589 0.97 -56.70 28.57
N THR A 590 -0.22 -56.86 28.00
CA THR A 590 -1.41 -57.38 28.70
C THR A 590 -1.14 -58.72 29.41
N THR A 591 -0.11 -59.46 28.99
CA THR A 591 0.46 -60.63 29.68
C THR A 591 0.97 -60.34 31.10
N ALA A 592 1.56 -59.17 31.38
CA ALA A 592 2.04 -58.83 32.72
C ALA A 592 0.88 -58.57 33.72
N LEU A 593 -0.22 -57.97 33.24
CA LEU A 593 -1.47 -57.81 34.00
C LEU A 593 -2.25 -59.14 34.13
N GLY A 594 -2.19 -60.00 33.12
CA GLY A 594 -2.79 -61.34 33.15
C GLY A 594 -2.08 -62.32 34.10
N VAL A 595 -0.75 -62.29 34.17
CA VAL A 595 0.02 -63.18 35.07
C VAL A 595 -0.07 -62.73 36.54
N SER A 596 -0.12 -61.43 36.80
CA SER A 596 -0.37 -60.92 38.16
C SER A 596 -1.83 -61.11 38.60
N GLY A 597 -2.80 -61.00 37.68
CA GLY A 597 -4.20 -61.38 37.92
C GLY A 597 -4.41 -62.88 38.17
N ALA A 598 -3.75 -63.74 37.39
CA ALA A 598 -3.80 -65.20 37.57
C ALA A 598 -3.10 -65.65 38.86
N ALA A 599 -1.99 -65.01 39.24
CA ALA A 599 -1.32 -65.28 40.51
C ALA A 599 -2.20 -64.88 41.72
N LEU A 600 -2.91 -63.75 41.64
CA LEU A 600 -3.83 -63.33 42.71
C LEU A 600 -5.04 -64.29 42.85
N VAL A 601 -5.60 -64.76 41.72
CA VAL A 601 -6.71 -65.73 41.70
C VAL A 601 -6.25 -67.13 42.17
N ALA A 602 -5.05 -67.58 41.80
CA ALA A 602 -4.48 -68.84 42.28
C ALA A 602 -4.18 -68.79 43.79
N THR A 603 -3.75 -67.65 44.32
CA THR A 603 -3.49 -67.48 45.76
C THR A 603 -4.79 -67.37 46.57
N LEU A 604 -5.84 -66.76 46.01
CA LEU A 604 -7.19 -66.72 46.61
C LEU A 604 -7.91 -68.08 46.57
N LEU A 605 -7.69 -68.89 45.53
CA LEU A 605 -8.23 -70.25 45.44
C LEU A 605 -7.43 -71.26 46.28
N GLY A 606 -6.12 -71.05 46.47
CA GLY A 606 -5.27 -71.88 47.34
C GLY A 606 -5.57 -71.72 48.84
N ARG A 607 -6.01 -70.53 49.29
CA ARG A 607 -6.36 -70.28 50.71
C ARG A 607 -7.72 -70.86 51.14
N ARG A 608 -8.56 -71.35 50.21
CA ARG A 608 -9.86 -71.98 50.52
C ARG A 608 -9.81 -73.50 50.68
N ARG A 609 -8.63 -74.11 50.59
CA ARG A 609 -8.41 -75.55 50.77
C ARG A 609 -7.21 -75.83 51.70
N GLN A 610 -7.33 -75.49 52.97
CA GLN A 610 -6.74 -76.30 54.04
C GLN A 610 -7.75 -76.34 55.21
N PRO A 611 -7.90 -77.51 55.87
CA PRO A 611 -9.10 -77.94 56.60
C PRO A 611 -9.44 -77.12 57.84
#